data_AF-A0A8B9JFG7-F1
#
_entry.id   AF-A0A8B9JFG7-F1
#
_cell.length_a   1.000
_cell.length_b   1.000
_cell.length_c   1.000
_cell.angle_alpha   90.00
_cell.angle_beta   90.00
_cell.angle_gamma   90.00
#
_symmetry.space_group_name_H-M   'P 1'
#
loop_
_entity.id
_entity.type
_entity.pdbx_description
1 polymer ?
#
loop_
_entity_poly.entity_id
_entity_poly.type
_entity_poly.pdbx_seq_one_letter_code
_entity_poly.pdbx_strand_id
1 'polypeptide(L)'
;MLHPKNWDKSSSARYVISSAKVHNLMALLCVFVLQLWANQEESAAVEPAEGSSEVQNGHAEASPNPSTDCLCLGQPAQNRDQMRANVINEIMSTERHYIKHLKDICEGYLKQCKKRRDMFNDDQLKVIFGNIEDIYRFQLGFVRDLEKQFNTEEPHLSEIGPCFLEHQDGFWIYSEYCNNHVDACMELTRLMRDGRYQHFFEACRLVQQMIDIAIDGFLLTPVQKICKYPLQLAELLKYTVQEHSISKTATLM
;
A
#
# COMPACT_ATOMS: atom_id res chain seq x y z
N MET A 1 -3.69 -4.20 26.32
CA MET A 1 -4.27 -2.89 26.00
C MET A 1 -3.12 -1.91 25.79
N LEU A 2 -2.74 -1.64 24.54
CA LEU A 2 -1.69 -0.68 24.21
C LEU A 2 -2.31 0.71 24.10
N HIS A 3 -1.96 1.61 25.02
CA HIS A 3 -2.25 3.04 24.91
C HIS A 3 -1.41 3.66 23.78
N PRO A 4 -1.99 4.49 22.89
CA PRO A 4 -1.21 5.24 21.92
C PRO A 4 -0.48 6.38 22.62
N LYS A 5 0.85 6.38 22.52
CA LYS A 5 1.72 7.43 23.04
C LYS A 5 1.69 8.65 22.10
N ASN A 6 1.46 9.81 22.73
CA ASN A 6 1.75 11.18 22.30
C ASN A 6 2.39 11.35 20.91
N TRP A 7 1.55 11.69 19.93
CA TRP A 7 1.98 12.23 18.65
C TRP A 7 2.40 13.70 18.86
N ASP A 8 3.70 13.99 18.72
CA ASP A 8 4.25 15.33 18.84
C ASP A 8 3.72 16.23 17.71
N LYS A 9 2.96 17.27 18.09
CA LYS A 9 2.31 18.24 17.20
C LYS A 9 3.30 19.18 16.48
N SER A 10 4.60 19.06 16.72
CA SER A 10 5.63 19.91 16.10
C SER A 10 6.21 19.37 14.77
N SER A 11 5.92 18.11 14.40
CA SER A 11 6.59 17.46 13.25
C SER A 11 5.86 17.51 11.90
N SER A 12 4.61 18.00 11.82
CA SER A 12 3.84 17.97 10.56
C SER A 12 4.32 18.94 9.46
N ALA A 13 5.25 19.85 9.74
CA ALA A 13 5.61 20.92 8.80
C ALA A 13 6.93 20.73 8.02
N ARG A 14 7.55 19.53 8.01
CA ARG A 14 8.89 19.34 7.38
C ARG A 14 9.04 18.23 6.35
N TYR A 15 7.98 17.81 5.67
CA TYR A 15 8.09 16.94 4.50
C TYR A 15 7.28 17.45 3.31
N VAL A 16 7.76 18.53 2.70
CA VAL A 16 7.31 18.94 1.36
C VAL A 16 8.12 18.14 0.33
N ILE A 17 7.45 17.23 -0.36
CA ILE A 17 8.03 16.47 -1.47
C ILE A 17 7.93 17.37 -2.69
N SER A 18 9.05 18.01 -3.07
CA SER A 18 9.14 18.78 -4.32
C SER A 18 8.72 17.91 -5.52
N SER A 19 8.16 18.51 -6.57
CA SER A 19 7.84 17.84 -7.85
C SER A 19 8.98 16.93 -8.35
N ALA A 20 10.24 17.35 -8.23
CA ALA A 20 11.40 16.52 -8.60
C ALA A 20 11.55 15.25 -7.75
N LYS A 21 11.17 15.32 -6.46
CA LYS A 21 11.13 14.16 -5.56
C LYS A 21 9.94 13.25 -5.86
N VAL A 22 8.80 13.77 -6.32
CA VAL A 22 7.65 12.94 -6.76
C VAL A 22 8.01 12.19 -8.05
N HIS A 23 8.66 12.84 -9.02
CA HIS A 23 9.20 12.17 -10.20
C HIS A 23 10.17 11.04 -9.84
N ASN A 24 11.12 11.30 -8.93
CA ASN A 24 12.04 10.27 -8.46
C ASN A 24 11.31 9.13 -7.73
N LEU A 25 10.25 9.45 -7.00
CA LEU A 25 9.41 8.46 -6.31
C LEU A 25 8.61 7.61 -7.31
N MET A 26 8.12 8.21 -8.39
CA MET A 26 7.46 7.49 -9.50
C MET A 26 8.45 6.61 -10.26
N ALA A 27 9.67 7.10 -10.48
CA ALA A 27 10.74 6.32 -11.08
C ALA A 27 11.12 5.13 -10.19
N LEU A 28 11.23 5.32 -8.87
CA LEU A 28 11.46 4.24 -7.92
C LEU A 28 10.30 3.24 -7.89
N LEU A 29 9.06 3.73 -7.91
CA LEU A 29 7.87 2.88 -8.01
C LEU A 29 7.95 2.01 -9.27
N CYS A 30 8.21 2.60 -10.43
CA CYS A 30 8.36 1.88 -11.69
C CYS A 30 9.47 0.81 -11.64
N VAL A 31 10.65 1.15 -11.09
CA VAL A 31 11.76 0.19 -10.95
C VAL A 31 11.38 -1.03 -10.10
N PHE A 32 10.77 -0.81 -8.93
CA PHE A 32 10.38 -1.93 -8.05
C PHE A 32 9.23 -2.75 -8.65
N VAL A 33 8.28 -2.11 -9.33
CA VAL A 33 7.18 -2.84 -9.96
C VAL A 33 7.68 -3.68 -11.13
N LEU A 34 8.58 -3.15 -11.98
CA LEU A 34 9.18 -3.92 -13.08
C LEU A 34 9.98 -5.12 -12.57
N GLN A 35 10.69 -4.97 -11.45
CA GLN A 35 11.37 -6.09 -10.80
C GLN A 35 10.39 -7.15 -10.27
N LEU A 36 9.25 -6.73 -9.69
CA LEU A 36 8.21 -7.66 -9.23
C LEU A 36 7.60 -8.44 -10.39
N TRP A 37 7.29 -7.76 -11.49
CA TRP A 37 6.71 -8.36 -12.67
C TRP A 37 7.67 -9.37 -13.33
N ALA A 38 8.94 -8.99 -13.50
CA ALA A 38 9.97 -9.90 -14.03
C ALA A 38 10.10 -11.19 -13.18
N ASN A 39 10.02 -11.07 -11.86
CA ASN A 39 10.09 -12.24 -10.96
C ASN A 39 8.82 -13.12 -11.03
N GLN A 40 7.67 -12.57 -11.41
CA GLN A 40 6.41 -13.32 -11.55
C GLN A 40 6.33 -14.10 -12.86
N GLU A 41 6.78 -13.51 -13.97
CA GLU A 41 6.77 -14.15 -15.29
C GLU A 41 7.70 -15.38 -15.36
N GLU A 42 8.78 -15.38 -14.58
CA GLU A 42 9.73 -16.50 -14.48
C GLU A 42 9.16 -17.68 -13.65
N SER A 43 8.28 -17.43 -12.68
CA SER A 43 7.62 -18.46 -11.87
C SER A 43 6.48 -19.17 -12.61
N ALA A 44 5.84 -18.52 -13.58
CA ALA A 44 4.76 -19.10 -14.39
C ALA A 44 5.26 -20.05 -15.51
N ALA A 45 6.58 -20.13 -15.75
CA ALA A 45 7.16 -20.90 -16.86
C ALA A 45 7.55 -22.36 -16.50
N VAL A 46 7.23 -22.85 -15.30
CA VAL A 46 7.55 -24.21 -14.85
C VAL A 46 6.33 -25.12 -14.96
N GLU A 47 6.19 -25.83 -16.08
CA GLU A 47 5.24 -26.93 -16.26
C GLU A 47 5.71 -28.19 -15.48
N PRO A 48 4.82 -28.94 -14.80
CA PRO A 48 5.20 -30.17 -14.12
C PRO A 48 5.31 -31.33 -15.13
N ALA A 49 6.53 -31.80 -15.39
CA ALA A 49 6.76 -33.00 -16.19
C ALA A 49 6.28 -34.25 -15.45
N GLU A 50 5.28 -34.93 -16.00
CA GLU A 50 4.88 -36.29 -15.64
C GLU A 50 6.03 -37.30 -15.84
N GLY A 51 6.14 -38.26 -14.92
CA GLY A 51 7.08 -39.37 -15.03
C GLY A 51 6.65 -40.57 -14.18
N SER A 52 5.80 -41.43 -14.77
CA SER A 52 5.47 -42.77 -14.25
C SER A 52 6.69 -43.71 -14.28
N SER A 53 6.85 -44.53 -13.23
CA SER A 53 7.42 -45.91 -13.31
C SER A 53 7.15 -46.68 -12.01
N GLU A 54 6.45 -47.81 -12.13
CA GLU A 54 6.25 -48.83 -11.11
C GLU A 54 7.49 -49.75 -10.93
N VAL A 55 7.60 -50.42 -9.77
CA VAL A 55 7.64 -51.91 -9.58
C VAL A 55 8.48 -52.37 -8.34
N GLN A 56 7.73 -52.91 -7.35
CA GLN A 56 7.87 -54.10 -6.47
C GLN A 56 9.00 -54.40 -5.44
N ASN A 57 8.51 -54.67 -4.21
CA ASN A 57 8.69 -55.80 -3.26
C ASN A 57 9.94 -55.99 -2.37
N GLY A 58 9.66 -56.15 -1.05
CA GLY A 58 10.51 -56.82 -0.05
C GLY A 58 9.91 -56.77 1.38
N HIS A 59 9.94 -57.89 2.10
CA HIS A 59 9.14 -58.28 3.28
C HIS A 59 9.78 -58.01 4.67
N ALA A 60 8.91 -57.93 5.70
CA ALA A 60 9.00 -58.41 7.10
C ALA A 60 9.79 -57.70 8.24
N GLU A 61 9.00 -57.27 9.24
CA GLU A 61 9.09 -57.36 10.72
C GLU A 61 10.35 -56.93 11.54
N ALA A 62 10.16 -55.99 12.50
CA ALA A 62 10.19 -56.27 13.96
C ALA A 62 10.30 -55.00 14.85
N SER A 63 9.30 -54.83 15.74
CA SER A 63 9.28 -54.21 17.10
C SER A 63 9.61 -52.72 17.38
N PRO A 64 9.09 -52.15 18.49
CA PRO A 64 8.97 -50.69 18.70
C PRO A 64 9.89 -50.09 19.80
N ASN A 65 10.22 -48.79 19.61
CA ASN A 65 10.72 -47.76 20.55
C ASN A 65 12.20 -47.81 21.05
N PRO A 66 12.82 -46.69 21.54
CA PRO A 66 12.34 -45.30 21.71
C PRO A 66 13.32 -44.18 21.22
N SER A 67 12.80 -42.95 21.07
CA SER A 67 13.51 -41.64 21.14
C SER A 67 14.77 -41.40 20.28
N THR A 68 14.73 -40.37 19.41
CA THR A 68 15.72 -39.26 19.23
C THR A 68 15.72 -38.76 17.78
N ASP A 69 15.29 -37.50 17.63
CA ASP A 69 15.65 -36.48 16.63
C ASP A 69 15.58 -36.70 15.10
N CYS A 70 15.31 -35.56 14.44
CA CYS A 70 15.34 -35.24 13.01
C CYS A 70 14.14 -35.80 12.23
N LEU A 71 13.31 -34.98 11.57
CA LEU A 71 13.68 -34.14 10.43
C LEU A 71 12.81 -32.88 10.36
N CYS A 72 13.33 -31.73 10.80
CA CYS A 72 12.72 -30.40 10.59
C CYS A 72 13.22 -29.79 9.27
N LEU A 73 13.17 -30.52 8.15
CA LEU A 73 13.69 -30.05 6.85
C LEU A 73 12.72 -29.16 6.05
N GLY A 74 11.59 -28.73 6.63
CA GLY A 74 10.57 -27.92 5.94
C GLY A 74 10.66 -26.40 6.12
N GLN A 75 11.65 -25.86 6.83
CA GLN A 75 11.47 -24.55 7.50
C GLN A 75 11.96 -23.25 6.80
N PRO A 76 12.72 -23.23 5.67
CA PRO A 76 13.03 -21.96 5.00
C PRO A 76 11.91 -21.44 4.10
N ALA A 77 11.32 -22.31 3.26
CA ALA A 77 10.34 -21.91 2.25
C ALA A 77 9.00 -21.49 2.86
N GLN A 78 8.45 -22.32 3.77
CA GLN A 78 7.21 -22.00 4.50
C GLN A 78 7.28 -20.69 5.29
N ASN A 79 8.48 -20.34 5.80
CA ASN A 79 8.69 -19.07 6.50
C ASN A 79 8.65 -17.88 5.52
N ARG A 80 9.30 -18.00 4.35
CA ARG A 80 9.22 -16.94 3.33
C ARG A 80 7.83 -16.74 2.76
N ASP A 81 7.10 -17.82 2.48
CA ASP A 81 5.75 -17.73 1.93
C ASP A 81 4.81 -17.09 2.93
N GLN A 82 4.95 -17.43 4.22
CA GLN A 82 4.23 -16.75 5.30
C GLN A 82 4.59 -15.27 5.37
N MET A 83 5.87 -14.90 5.22
CA MET A 83 6.29 -13.49 5.18
C MET A 83 5.71 -12.76 3.96
N ARG A 84 5.73 -13.38 2.78
CA ARG A 84 5.10 -12.82 1.56
C ARG A 84 3.60 -12.62 1.77
N ALA A 85 2.89 -13.60 2.32
CA ALA A 85 1.48 -13.49 2.68
C ALA A 85 1.22 -12.33 3.65
N ASN A 86 2.08 -12.15 4.67
CA ASN A 86 1.95 -11.05 5.63
C ASN A 86 2.08 -9.69 4.93
N VAL A 87 3.08 -9.53 4.06
CA VAL A 87 3.28 -8.29 3.28
C VAL A 87 2.08 -8.00 2.38
N ILE A 88 1.56 -9.01 1.67
CA ILE A 88 0.38 -8.85 0.79
C ILE A 88 -0.85 -8.46 1.60
N ASN A 89 -1.10 -9.15 2.72
CA ASN A 89 -2.20 -8.81 3.60
C ASN A 89 -2.08 -7.38 4.16
N GLU A 90 -0.87 -6.94 4.51
CA GLU A 90 -0.60 -5.57 4.93
C GLU A 90 -0.89 -4.56 3.80
N ILE A 91 -0.44 -4.84 2.57
CA ILE A 91 -0.74 -4.00 1.40
C ILE A 91 -2.25 -3.87 1.24
N MET A 92 -2.97 -4.99 1.13
CA MET A 92 -4.43 -5.00 0.95
C MET A 92 -5.18 -4.30 2.09
N SER A 93 -4.76 -4.54 3.33
CA SER A 93 -5.33 -3.87 4.50
C SER A 93 -5.10 -2.36 4.43
N THR A 94 -3.87 -1.92 4.16
CA THR A 94 -3.54 -0.49 4.10
C THR A 94 -4.20 0.23 2.93
N GLU A 95 -4.38 -0.43 1.78
CA GLU A 95 -5.17 0.10 0.66
C GLU A 95 -6.63 0.34 1.06
N ARG A 96 -7.27 -0.63 1.73
CA ARG A 96 -8.66 -0.51 2.19
C ARG A 96 -8.85 0.59 3.24
N HIS A 97 -7.89 0.77 4.13
CA HIS A 97 -7.92 1.88 5.08
C HIS A 97 -7.71 3.22 4.37
N TYR A 98 -6.78 3.28 3.41
CA TYR A 98 -6.50 4.50 2.66
C TYR A 98 -7.71 4.95 1.83
N ILE A 99 -8.37 4.04 1.10
CA ILE A 99 -9.56 4.37 0.33
C ILE A 99 -10.73 4.81 1.21
N LYS A 100 -10.85 4.25 2.43
CA LYS A 100 -11.81 4.72 3.43
C LYS A 100 -11.51 6.18 3.81
N HIS A 101 -10.26 6.51 4.11
CA HIS A 101 -9.89 7.90 4.42
C HIS A 101 -10.19 8.86 3.28
N LEU A 102 -9.89 8.50 2.03
CA LEU A 102 -10.24 9.30 0.87
C LEU A 102 -11.76 9.52 0.75
N LYS A 103 -12.55 8.47 0.99
CA LYS A 103 -14.01 8.57 1.01
C LYS A 103 -14.49 9.51 2.11
N ASP A 104 -14.00 9.35 3.33
CA ASP A 104 -14.36 10.21 4.47
C ASP A 104 -14.01 11.69 4.18
N ILE A 105 -12.90 11.96 3.49
CA ILE A 105 -12.53 13.31 3.05
C ILE A 105 -13.52 13.87 2.02
N CYS A 106 -13.80 13.10 0.97
CA CYS A 106 -14.67 13.55 -0.13
C CYS A 106 -16.12 13.73 0.33
N GLU A 107 -16.68 12.74 1.04
CA GLU A 107 -18.09 12.72 1.45
C GLU A 107 -18.35 13.48 2.75
N GLY A 108 -17.36 13.51 3.65
CA GLY A 108 -17.48 14.11 4.97
C GLY A 108 -17.08 15.57 5.04
N TYR A 109 -15.95 15.94 4.43
CA TYR A 109 -15.46 17.32 4.44
C TYR A 109 -15.87 18.06 3.16
N LEU A 110 -15.37 17.63 2.01
CA LEU A 110 -15.53 18.39 0.76
C LEU A 110 -17.00 18.60 0.40
N LYS A 111 -17.82 17.54 0.48
CA LYS A 111 -19.26 17.63 0.21
C LYS A 111 -19.99 18.59 1.16
N GLN A 112 -19.58 18.68 2.43
CA GLN A 112 -20.20 19.61 3.38
C GLN A 112 -19.72 21.03 3.16
N CYS A 113 -18.44 21.23 2.81
CA CYS A 113 -17.91 22.55 2.45
C CYS A 113 -18.62 23.11 1.21
N LYS A 114 -18.84 22.27 0.17
CA LYS A 114 -19.60 22.62 -1.04
C LYS A 114 -21.05 23.07 -0.75
N LYS A 115 -21.66 22.63 0.36
CA LYS A 115 -23.01 23.06 0.80
C LYS A 115 -23.01 24.39 1.54
N ARG A 116 -21.89 24.76 2.19
CA ARG A 116 -21.75 25.99 2.98
C ARG A 116 -21.09 27.10 2.18
N ARG A 117 -21.79 27.58 1.14
CA ARG A 117 -21.33 28.68 0.29
C ARG A 117 -21.19 30.02 1.04
N ASP A 118 -21.79 30.13 2.21
CA ASP A 118 -21.61 31.24 3.14
C ASP A 118 -20.27 31.20 3.90
N MET A 119 -19.60 30.03 3.93
CA MET A 119 -18.31 29.83 4.59
C MET A 119 -17.17 29.60 3.61
N PHE A 120 -17.42 28.92 2.48
CA PHE A 120 -16.38 28.56 1.52
C PHE A 120 -16.76 29.02 0.13
N ASN A 121 -15.82 29.68 -0.55
CA ASN A 121 -15.92 29.91 -2.00
C ASN A 121 -15.18 28.83 -2.78
N ASP A 122 -15.44 28.75 -4.09
CA ASP A 122 -14.90 27.69 -4.95
C ASP A 122 -13.36 27.71 -5.04
N ASP A 123 -12.74 28.89 -5.00
CA ASP A 123 -11.27 29.01 -5.02
C ASP A 123 -10.65 28.43 -3.74
N GLN A 124 -11.25 28.69 -2.58
CA GLN A 124 -10.80 28.11 -1.31
C GLN A 124 -10.95 26.59 -1.31
N LEU A 125 -12.05 26.07 -1.84
CA LEU A 125 -12.23 24.62 -1.95
C LEU A 125 -11.17 24.00 -2.87
N LYS A 126 -10.86 24.66 -3.99
CA LYS A 126 -9.80 24.22 -4.91
C LYS A 126 -8.42 24.23 -4.23
N VAL A 127 -8.10 25.26 -3.45
CA VAL A 127 -6.83 25.33 -2.72
C VAL A 127 -6.72 24.26 -1.64
N ILE A 128 -7.77 24.08 -0.82
CA ILE A 128 -7.72 23.15 0.32
C ILE A 128 -7.72 21.68 -0.13
N PHE A 129 -8.56 21.33 -1.11
CA PHE A 129 -8.79 19.94 -1.48
C PHE A 129 -8.08 19.52 -2.77
N GLY A 130 -7.65 20.46 -3.61
CA GLY A 130 -6.97 20.17 -4.88
C GLY A 130 -7.74 19.16 -5.73
N ASN A 131 -7.01 18.17 -6.26
CA ASN A 131 -7.55 17.07 -7.06
C ASN A 131 -7.85 15.80 -6.21
N ILE A 132 -8.20 15.94 -4.93
CA ILE A 132 -8.45 14.77 -4.05
C ILE A 132 -9.58 13.85 -4.55
N GLU A 133 -10.60 14.40 -5.23
CA GLU A 133 -11.68 13.61 -5.83
C GLU A 133 -11.15 12.71 -6.96
N ASP A 134 -10.15 13.18 -7.71
CA ASP A 134 -9.51 12.40 -8.79
C ASP A 134 -8.63 11.29 -8.20
N ILE A 135 -7.89 11.58 -7.14
CA ILE A 135 -7.14 10.56 -6.38
C ILE A 135 -8.10 9.49 -5.87
N TYR A 136 -9.24 9.87 -5.30
CA TYR A 136 -10.23 8.91 -4.82
C TYR A 136 -10.79 8.02 -5.94
N ARG A 137 -11.12 8.60 -7.10
CA ARG A 137 -11.59 7.84 -8.28
C ARG A 137 -10.54 6.88 -8.80
N PHE A 138 -9.29 7.33 -8.91
CA PHE A 138 -8.16 6.48 -9.29
C PHE A 138 -8.01 5.31 -8.31
N GLN A 139 -8.00 5.62 -7.02
CA GLN A 139 -7.82 4.63 -5.96
C GLN A 139 -8.93 3.56 -5.95
N LEU A 140 -10.18 3.93 -6.26
CA LEU A 140 -11.29 2.97 -6.43
C LEU A 140 -11.00 1.93 -7.52
N GLY A 141 -10.48 2.37 -8.67
CA GLY A 141 -10.08 1.46 -9.75
C GLY A 141 -8.92 0.56 -9.33
N PHE A 142 -7.87 1.17 -8.79
CA PHE A 142 -6.66 0.48 -8.37
C PHE A 142 -6.93 -0.60 -7.30
N VAL A 143 -7.69 -0.28 -6.24
CA VAL A 143 -8.04 -1.24 -5.18
C VAL A 143 -8.91 -2.37 -5.70
N ARG A 144 -9.89 -2.06 -6.57
CA ARG A 144 -10.72 -3.09 -7.20
C ARG A 144 -9.88 -4.10 -7.96
N ASP A 145 -8.88 -3.64 -8.71
CA ASP A 145 -8.05 -4.53 -9.52
C ASP A 145 -7.03 -5.29 -8.66
N LEU A 146 -6.53 -4.71 -7.56
CA LEU A 146 -5.79 -5.45 -6.53
C LEU A 146 -6.63 -6.55 -5.88
N GLU A 147 -7.88 -6.28 -5.55
CA GLU A 147 -8.79 -7.25 -4.94
C GLU A 147 -9.10 -8.42 -5.87
N LYS A 148 -9.09 -8.20 -7.20
CA LYS A 148 -9.21 -9.30 -8.18
C LYS A 148 -8.00 -10.22 -8.22
N GLN A 149 -6.79 -9.67 -8.02
CA GLN A 149 -5.55 -10.45 -8.01
C GLN A 149 -5.24 -11.09 -6.65
N PHE A 150 -6.02 -10.77 -5.62
CA PHE A 150 -5.80 -11.27 -4.26
C PHE A 150 -6.37 -12.69 -4.10
N ASN A 151 -5.49 -13.66 -3.88
CA ASN A 151 -5.89 -15.02 -3.54
C ASN A 151 -6.20 -15.09 -2.04
N THR A 152 -7.46 -15.37 -1.70
CA THR A 152 -7.91 -15.41 -0.29
C THR A 152 -7.50 -16.70 0.43
N GLU A 153 -7.38 -17.81 -0.29
CA GLU A 153 -6.98 -19.11 0.27
C GLU A 153 -5.46 -19.18 0.45
N GLU A 154 -4.73 -18.67 -0.54
CA GLU A 154 -3.27 -18.66 -0.56
C GLU A 154 -2.73 -17.25 -0.86
N PRO A 155 -2.72 -16.33 0.12
CA PRO A 155 -2.30 -14.95 -0.10
C PRO A 155 -0.91 -14.79 -0.70
N HIS A 156 0.00 -15.70 -0.34
CA HIS A 156 1.38 -15.76 -0.86
C HIS A 156 1.47 -16.13 -2.34
N LEU A 157 0.39 -16.49 -3.02
CA LEU A 157 0.33 -16.69 -4.47
C LEU A 157 -0.26 -15.48 -5.22
N SER A 158 -0.68 -14.42 -4.51
CA SER A 158 -1.30 -13.25 -5.16
C SER A 158 -0.31 -12.52 -6.08
N GLU A 159 -0.78 -12.14 -7.27
CA GLU A 159 0.00 -11.46 -8.31
C GLU A 159 -0.37 -9.98 -8.44
N ILE A 160 0.01 -9.20 -7.42
CA ILE A 160 -0.37 -7.79 -7.35
C ILE A 160 0.55 -6.82 -8.12
N GLY A 161 1.72 -7.29 -8.59
CA GLY A 161 2.68 -6.50 -9.35
C GLY A 161 2.10 -5.90 -10.65
N PRO A 162 1.46 -6.72 -11.51
CA PRO A 162 0.78 -6.25 -12.72
C PRO A 162 -0.18 -5.08 -12.49
N CYS A 163 -0.94 -5.08 -11.39
CA CYS A 163 -1.86 -3.98 -11.07
C CYS A 163 -1.16 -2.62 -10.99
N PHE A 164 0.05 -2.57 -10.41
CA PHE A 164 0.82 -1.33 -10.32
C PHE A 164 1.37 -0.88 -11.69
N LEU A 165 1.73 -1.81 -12.58
CA LEU A 165 2.21 -1.47 -13.93
C LEU A 165 1.08 -0.91 -14.79
N GLU A 166 -0.07 -1.58 -14.79
CA GLU A 166 -1.25 -1.16 -15.56
C GLU A 166 -1.73 0.24 -15.14
N HIS A 167 -1.55 0.59 -13.87
CA HIS A 167 -1.98 1.87 -13.30
C HIS A 167 -0.86 2.91 -13.18
N GLN A 168 0.35 2.64 -13.70
CA GLN A 168 1.53 3.48 -13.46
C GLN A 168 1.34 4.96 -13.82
N ASP A 169 0.72 5.23 -14.97
CA ASP A 169 0.45 6.59 -15.44
C ASP A 169 -0.60 7.29 -14.57
N GLY A 170 -1.52 6.54 -13.98
CA GLY A 170 -2.56 7.07 -13.10
C GLY A 170 -2.01 7.63 -11.79
N PHE A 171 -0.86 7.14 -11.31
CA PHE A 171 -0.19 7.71 -10.13
C PHE A 171 0.36 9.12 -10.37
N TRP A 172 0.45 9.59 -11.62
CA TRP A 172 0.93 10.92 -11.96
C TRP A 172 0.11 12.05 -11.32
N ILE A 173 -1.20 11.83 -11.09
CA ILE A 173 -2.09 12.81 -10.45
C ILE A 173 -1.64 13.22 -9.03
N TYR A 174 -0.84 12.37 -8.35
CA TYR A 174 -0.28 12.69 -7.04
C TYR A 174 0.77 13.81 -7.12
N SER A 175 1.38 14.05 -8.29
CA SER A 175 2.33 15.16 -8.47
C SER A 175 1.64 16.51 -8.28
N GLU A 176 0.47 16.70 -8.91
CA GLU A 176 -0.34 17.91 -8.72
C GLU A 176 -0.71 18.09 -7.24
N TYR A 177 -1.20 17.02 -6.59
CA TYR A 177 -1.60 17.07 -5.19
C TYR A 177 -0.45 17.48 -4.26
N CYS A 178 0.73 16.87 -4.44
CA CYS A 178 1.90 17.18 -3.62
C CYS A 178 2.37 18.63 -3.82
N ASN A 179 2.33 19.13 -5.05
CA ASN A 179 2.74 20.50 -5.37
C ASN A 179 1.82 21.54 -4.70
N ASN A 180 0.52 21.26 -4.63
CA ASN A 180 -0.48 22.17 -4.07
C ASN A 180 -0.64 22.04 -2.55
N HIS A 181 -0.08 20.98 -1.92
CA HIS A 181 -0.34 20.66 -0.52
C HIS A 181 0.11 21.74 0.46
N VAL A 182 1.20 22.46 0.15
CA VAL A 182 1.68 23.56 1.01
C VAL A 182 0.66 24.69 1.10
N ASP A 183 0.07 25.06 -0.04
CA ASP A 183 -0.94 26.12 -0.11
C ASP A 183 -2.22 25.69 0.62
N ALA A 184 -2.60 24.42 0.50
CA ALA A 184 -3.72 23.84 1.27
C ALA A 184 -3.50 23.96 2.79
N CYS A 185 -2.31 23.62 3.29
CA CYS A 185 -1.96 23.76 4.71
C CYS A 185 -2.00 25.22 5.18
N MET A 186 -1.51 26.15 4.35
CA MET A 186 -1.53 27.59 4.67
C MET A 186 -2.96 28.13 4.76
N GLU A 187 -3.82 27.78 3.79
CA GLU A 187 -5.22 28.21 3.79
C GLU A 187 -6.00 27.60 4.96
N LEU A 188 -5.80 26.32 5.28
CA LEU A 188 -6.40 25.70 6.46
C LEU A 188 -5.94 26.38 7.75
N THR A 189 -4.64 26.64 7.91
CA THR A 189 -4.10 27.35 9.08
C THR A 189 -4.73 28.73 9.24
N ARG A 190 -4.98 29.43 8.13
CA ARG A 190 -5.65 30.74 8.12
C ARG A 190 -7.10 30.62 8.57
N LEU A 191 -7.87 29.67 8.02
CA LEU A 191 -9.28 29.45 8.35
C LEU A 191 -9.48 29.00 9.80
N MET A 192 -8.58 28.16 10.31
CA MET A 192 -8.61 27.66 11.69
C MET A 192 -8.35 28.75 12.73
N ARG A 193 -8.06 30.00 12.35
CA ARG A 193 -8.04 31.15 13.28
C ARG A 193 -9.45 31.64 13.65
N ASP A 194 -10.46 31.33 12.83
CA ASP A 194 -11.86 31.63 13.10
C ASP A 194 -12.56 30.38 13.67
N GLY A 195 -13.10 30.51 14.89
CA GLY A 195 -13.75 29.42 15.61
C GLY A 195 -14.92 28.79 14.85
N ARG A 196 -15.56 29.51 13.93
CA ARG A 196 -16.63 28.95 13.08
C ARG A 196 -16.13 27.79 12.21
N TYR A 197 -14.93 27.90 11.65
CA TYR A 197 -14.33 26.83 10.85
C TYR A 197 -13.84 25.67 11.72
N GLN A 198 -13.30 25.96 12.92
CA GLN A 198 -12.90 24.94 13.88
C GLN A 198 -14.10 24.04 14.24
N HIS A 199 -15.22 24.65 14.65
CA HIS A 199 -16.44 23.91 14.99
C HIS A 199 -17.02 23.17 13.78
N PHE A 200 -16.97 23.78 12.59
CA PHE A 200 -17.46 23.15 11.38
C PHE A 200 -16.66 21.89 11.01
N PHE A 201 -15.33 21.96 10.99
CA PHE A 201 -14.48 20.81 10.67
C PHE A 201 -14.56 19.73 11.76
N GLU A 202 -14.68 20.10 13.03
CA GLU A 202 -14.88 19.14 14.11
C GLU A 202 -16.24 18.42 13.98
N ALA A 203 -17.31 19.14 13.66
CA ALA A 203 -18.61 18.52 13.40
C ALA A 203 -18.56 17.54 12.23
N CYS A 204 -17.86 17.91 11.13
CA CYS A 204 -17.68 17.01 9.99
C CYS A 204 -16.93 15.72 10.41
N ARG A 205 -15.85 15.85 11.21
CA ARG A 205 -15.05 14.73 11.73
C ARG A 205 -15.91 13.75 12.54
N LEU A 206 -16.70 14.28 13.47
CA LEU A 206 -17.56 13.50 14.36
C LEU A 206 -18.68 12.78 13.60
N VAL A 207 -19.30 13.44 12.62
CA VAL A 207 -20.36 12.83 11.80
C VAL A 207 -19.83 11.65 10.97
N GLN A 208 -18.60 11.74 10.46
CA GLN A 208 -17.94 10.64 9.76
C GLN A 208 -17.33 9.58 10.71
N GLN A 209 -17.42 9.77 12.03
CA GLN A 209 -16.83 8.89 13.04
C GLN A 209 -15.33 8.69 12.82
N MET A 210 -14.63 9.75 12.41
CA MET A 210 -13.20 9.71 12.17
C MET A 210 -12.45 9.77 13.49
N ILE A 211 -11.25 9.18 13.52
CA ILE A 211 -10.33 9.27 14.66
C ILE A 211 -9.97 10.74 14.96
N ASP A 212 -9.44 10.99 16.16
CA ASP A 212 -9.09 12.34 16.64
C ASP A 212 -7.81 12.88 15.98
N ILE A 213 -7.92 13.11 14.68
CA ILE A 213 -6.93 13.73 13.82
C ILE A 213 -7.65 14.89 13.11
N ALA A 214 -7.00 16.06 13.08
CA ALA A 214 -7.55 17.21 12.38
C ALA A 214 -7.50 17.02 10.86
N ILE A 215 -8.28 17.83 10.12
CA ILE A 215 -8.44 17.69 8.67
C ILE A 215 -7.10 17.74 7.90
N ASP A 216 -6.15 18.56 8.35
CA ASP A 216 -4.81 18.67 7.77
C ASP A 216 -4.04 17.34 7.83
N GLY A 217 -4.17 16.59 8.92
CA GLY A 217 -3.60 15.25 9.05
C GLY A 217 -4.19 14.25 8.06
N PHE A 218 -5.50 14.32 7.80
CA PHE A 218 -6.15 13.48 6.78
C PHE A 218 -5.73 13.87 5.36
N LEU A 219 -5.60 15.16 5.06
CA LEU A 219 -5.13 15.64 3.75
C LEU A 219 -3.65 15.35 3.48
N LEU A 220 -2.86 15.03 4.51
CA LEU A 220 -1.48 14.57 4.34
C LEU A 220 -1.41 13.09 3.88
N THR A 221 -2.48 12.31 4.02
CA THR A 221 -2.46 10.87 3.73
C THR A 221 -2.09 10.50 2.29
N PRO A 222 -2.48 11.21 1.21
CA PRO A 222 -2.04 10.89 -0.14
C PRO A 222 -0.53 11.10 -0.35
N VAL A 223 0.02 12.16 0.24
CA VAL A 223 1.46 12.46 0.21
C VAL A 223 2.26 11.36 0.92
N GLN A 224 1.75 10.87 2.05
CA GLN A 224 2.35 9.74 2.75
C GLN A 224 2.22 8.44 1.96
N LYS A 225 1.06 8.21 1.34
CA LYS A 225 0.76 6.94 0.69
C LYS A 225 1.67 6.71 -0.51
N ILE A 226 1.85 7.73 -1.34
CA ILE A 226 2.71 7.63 -2.52
C ILE A 226 4.17 7.30 -2.17
N CYS A 227 4.63 7.67 -0.96
CA CYS A 227 5.96 7.34 -0.45
C CYS A 227 6.09 5.93 0.10
N LYS A 228 4.98 5.32 0.51
CA LYS A 228 4.97 3.99 1.10
C LYS A 228 5.04 2.89 0.05
N TYR A 229 4.52 3.11 -1.15
CA TYR A 229 4.49 2.07 -2.18
C TYR A 229 5.88 1.50 -2.51
N PRO A 230 6.94 2.30 -2.77
CA PRO A 230 8.27 1.74 -3.01
C PRO A 230 8.78 0.87 -1.86
N LEU A 231 8.50 1.25 -0.60
CA LEU A 231 8.91 0.50 0.59
C LEU A 231 8.15 -0.84 0.70
N GLN A 232 6.84 -0.80 0.47
CA GLN A 232 5.98 -2.00 0.52
C GLN A 232 6.35 -3.00 -0.58
N LEU A 233 6.64 -2.51 -1.79
CA LEU A 233 7.05 -3.36 -2.91
C LEU A 233 8.48 -3.89 -2.74
N ALA A 234 9.41 -3.09 -2.21
CA ALA A 234 10.74 -3.57 -1.86
C ALA A 234 10.68 -4.68 -0.80
N GLU A 235 9.80 -4.55 0.20
CA GLU A 235 9.58 -5.60 1.20
C GLU A 235 8.99 -6.87 0.57
N LEU A 236 8.01 -6.71 -0.33
CA LEU A 236 7.41 -7.83 -1.06
C LEU A 236 8.45 -8.57 -1.92
N LEU A 237 9.36 -7.83 -2.56
CA LEU A 237 10.44 -8.39 -3.37
C LEU A 237 11.39 -9.27 -2.58
N LYS A 238 11.70 -8.94 -1.32
CA LYS A 238 12.58 -9.76 -0.46
C LYS A 238 12.07 -11.19 -0.28
N TYR A 239 10.76 -11.38 -0.40
CA TYR A 239 10.08 -12.66 -0.17
C TYR A 239 9.41 -13.22 -1.44
N THR A 240 9.63 -12.60 -2.60
CA THR A 240 9.21 -13.14 -3.89
C THR A 240 10.41 -13.85 -4.52
N VAL A 241 10.26 -15.12 -4.86
CA VAL A 241 11.38 -15.98 -5.26
C VAL A 241 12.00 -15.46 -6.56
N GLN A 242 13.33 -15.31 -6.59
CA GLN A 242 14.09 -15.42 -7.83
C GLN A 242 14.42 -16.90 -7.98
N GLU A 243 13.55 -17.69 -8.59
CA GLU A 243 13.98 -19.03 -9.01
C GLU A 243 14.97 -18.84 -10.16
N HIS A 244 16.27 -18.97 -9.85
CA HIS A 244 17.45 -18.99 -10.73
C HIS A 244 18.35 -17.75 -10.89
N SER A 245 18.68 -17.02 -9.82
CA SER A 245 19.86 -16.12 -9.85
C SER A 245 20.91 -16.32 -8.73
N ILE A 246 21.07 -17.53 -8.20
CA ILE A 246 22.25 -17.86 -7.36
C ILE A 246 23.24 -18.81 -8.08
N SER A 247 22.90 -19.34 -9.26
CA SER A 247 23.80 -20.26 -9.98
C SER A 247 24.43 -19.69 -11.27
N LYS A 248 24.04 -18.50 -11.76
CA LYS A 248 24.62 -17.93 -12.99
C LYS A 248 25.61 -16.78 -12.80
N THR A 249 25.82 -16.27 -11.59
CA THR A 249 26.78 -15.16 -11.35
C THR A 249 28.17 -15.64 -10.88
N ALA A 250 28.40 -16.95 -10.74
CA ALA A 250 29.71 -17.51 -10.36
C ALA A 250 30.54 -18.07 -11.52
N THR A 251 30.11 -17.92 -12.78
CA THR A 251 30.85 -18.41 -13.97
C THR A 251 31.17 -17.30 -14.98
N LEU A 252 31.05 -16.02 -14.60
CA LEU A 252 31.55 -14.91 -15.41
C LEU A 252 32.25 -13.86 -14.54
N MET A 253 33.33 -14.30 -13.90
CA MET A 253 34.58 -13.55 -13.69
C MET A 253 35.74 -14.51 -13.93
#